data_AF-A0A7J5JCD1-F1
#
_entry.id   AF-A0A7J5JCD1-F1
#
_cell.length_a   1.000
_cell.length_b   1.000
_cell.length_c   1.000
_cell.angle_alpha   90.00
_cell.angle_beta   90.00
_cell.angle_gamma   90.00
#
_symmetry.space_group_name_H-M   'P 1'
#
loop_
_entity.id
_entity.type
_entity.pdbx_description
1 polymer ?
#
loop_
_entity_poly.entity_id
_entity_poly.type
_entity_poly.pdbx_seq_one_letter_code
_entity_poly.pdbx_strand_id
1 'polypeptide(L)'
;MDKETTTSVTIDRKTFARLDRLAKSNNVSKKDFLSCALEYFEKYGINPVEHESPAKEMQKLINRCDQVIAFIRKQEQDFLRPACEAMGSTSMRVTM
;
A
#
# COMPACT_ATOMS: atom_id res chain seq x y z
N MET A 1 16.01 24.61 27.28
CA MET A 1 15.05 25.72 27.07
C MET A 1 15.19 26.16 25.63
N ASP A 2 14.66 25.35 24.72
CA ASP A 2 14.81 25.59 23.29
C ASP A 2 13.74 26.60 22.89
N LYS A 3 14.17 27.83 22.61
CA LYS A 3 13.31 28.88 22.07
C LYS A 3 12.62 28.32 20.82
N GLU A 4 11.30 28.20 20.86
CA GLU A 4 10.50 27.87 19.69
C GLU A 4 10.77 28.92 18.61
N THR A 5 11.68 28.59 17.70
CA THR A 5 12.10 29.48 16.62
C THR A 5 11.05 29.31 15.54
N THR A 6 9.92 30.02 15.71
CA THR A 6 8.83 29.97 14.74
C THR A 6 9.30 30.59 13.42
N THR A 7 9.29 29.78 12.36
CA THR A 7 9.67 30.21 11.02
C THR A 7 8.41 30.51 10.22
N SER A 8 8.39 31.62 9.49
CA SER A 8 7.26 31.99 8.63
C SER A 8 7.42 31.37 7.25
N VAL A 9 6.40 30.65 6.79
CA VAL A 9 6.35 30.06 5.44
C VAL A 9 5.30 30.80 4.62
N THR A 10 5.70 31.35 3.47
CA THR A 10 4.76 32.04 2.58
C THR A 10 4.03 31.01 1.71
N ILE A 11 2.70 30.98 1.80
CA ILE A 11 1.83 30.08 1.03
C ILE A 11 0.69 30.87 0.37
N ASP A 12 0.23 30.40 -0.79
CA ASP A 12 -0.93 30.98 -1.46
C ASP A 12 -2.21 30.84 -0.61
N ARG A 13 -3.15 31.77 -0.78
CA ARG A 13 -4.43 31.77 -0.05
C ARG A 13 -5.23 30.49 -0.29
N LYS A 14 -5.15 29.88 -1.48
CA LYS A 14 -5.81 28.61 -1.77
C LYS A 14 -5.22 27.46 -0.95
N THR A 15 -3.90 27.42 -0.81
CA THR A 15 -3.19 26.43 -0.01
C THR A 15 -3.46 26.63 1.48
N PHE A 16 -3.53 27.88 1.94
CA PHE A 16 -3.92 28.20 3.31
C PHE A 16 -5.33 27.70 3.66
N ALA A 17 -6.31 27.88 2.77
CA ALA A 17 -7.67 27.37 2.99
C ALA A 17 -7.72 25.83 3.04
N ARG A 18 -6.91 25.15 2.23
CA ARG A 18 -6.78 23.68 2.27
C ARG A 18 -6.13 23.22 3.57
N LEU A 19 -5.07 23.88 4.01
CA LEU A 19 -4.39 23.61 5.28
C LEU A 19 -5.34 23.81 6.46
N ASP A 20 -6.11 24.91 6.48
CA ASP A 20 -7.08 25.18 7.55
C ASP A 20 -8.18 24.12 7.59
N ARG A 21 -8.68 23.68 6.44
CA ARG A 21 -9.67 22.59 6.36
C ARG A 21 -9.10 21.26 6.86
N LEU A 22 -7.86 20.92 6.48
CA LEU A 22 -7.19 19.69 6.89
C LEU A 22 -6.85 19.70 8.39
N ALA A 23 -6.35 20.81 8.92
CA ALA A 23 -6.06 20.97 10.33
C ALA A 23 -7.34 20.82 11.18
N LYS A 24 -8.45 21.46 10.76
CA LYS A 24 -9.77 21.30 11.39
C LYS A 24 -10.28 19.87 11.33
N SER A 25 -10.16 19.20 10.18
CA SER A 25 -10.59 17.81 10.02
C SER A 25 -9.80 16.82 10.89
N ASN A 26 -8.54 17.13 11.20
CA ASN A 26 -7.69 16.31 12.05
C ASN A 26 -7.66 16.80 13.51
N ASN A 27 -8.47 17.82 13.85
CA ASN A 27 -8.60 18.38 15.19
C ASN A 27 -7.27 18.87 15.81
N VAL A 28 -6.34 19.35 14.98
CA VAL A 28 -5.00 19.81 15.37
C VAL A 28 -4.77 21.27 14.97
N SER A 29 -3.83 21.95 15.66
CA SER A 29 -3.43 23.30 15.26
C SER A 29 -2.66 23.27 13.93
N LYS A 30 -2.60 24.40 13.22
CA LYS A 30 -1.88 24.49 11.94
C LYS A 30 -0.38 24.22 12.10
N LYS A 31 0.20 24.64 13.24
CA LYS A 31 1.60 24.40 13.60
C LYS A 31 1.81 22.91 13.80
N ASP A 32 0.95 22.28 14.60
CA ASP A 32 1.08 20.85 14.92
C ASP A 32 0.81 19.98 13.70
N PHE A 33 -0.15 20.37 12.84
CA PHE A 33 -0.40 19.67 11.58
C PHE A 33 0.85 19.64 10.68
N LEU A 34 1.57 20.75 10.58
CA LEU A 34 2.81 20.82 9.79
C LEU A 34 3.93 19.97 10.42
N SER A 35 4.12 20.05 11.73
CA SER A 35 5.10 19.23 12.45
C SER A 35 4.80 17.74 12.30
N CYS A 36 3.55 17.33 12.53
CA CYS A 36 3.12 15.94 12.37
C CYS A 36 3.20 15.48 10.92
N ALA A 37 2.93 16.34 9.94
CA ALA A 37 3.09 15.99 8.53
C ALA A 37 4.56 15.73 8.17
N LEU A 38 5.49 16.58 8.65
CA LEU A 38 6.92 16.37 8.45
C LEU A 38 7.40 15.07 9.09
N GLU A 39 7.02 14.82 10.35
CA GLU A 39 7.35 13.58 11.05
C GLU A 39 6.74 12.35 10.37
N TYR A 40 5.53 12.49 9.82
CA TYR A 40 4.89 11.44 9.02
C TYR A 40 5.69 11.14 7.75
N PHE A 41 6.13 12.16 7.01
CA PHE A 41 6.94 11.94 5.81
C PHE A 41 8.31 11.32 6.15
N GLU A 42 8.96 11.75 7.24
CA GLU A 42 10.23 11.18 7.70
C GLU A 42 10.07 9.73 8.15
N LYS A 43 9.04 9.42 8.94
CA LYS A 43 8.84 8.08 9.50
C LYS A 43 8.40 7.06 8.47
N TYR A 44 7.57 7.47 7.50
CA TYR A 44 7.06 6.58 6.46
C TYR A 44 7.91 6.61 5.17
N GLY A 45 8.91 7.49 5.06
CA GLY A 45 9.77 7.60 3.87
C GLY A 45 9.02 8.04 2.60
N ILE A 46 7.87 8.69 2.78
CA ILE A 46 6.93 9.06 1.71
C ILE A 46 7.39 10.38 1.10
N ASN A 47 7.86 10.38 -0.16
CA ASN A 47 8.20 11.62 -0.87
C ASN A 47 6.94 12.39 -1.28
N PRO A 48 6.63 13.57 -0.70
CA PRO A 48 5.40 14.31 -0.97
C PRO A 48 5.28 14.84 -2.41
N VAL A 49 6.36 14.80 -3.21
CA VAL A 49 6.39 15.25 -4.60
C VAL A 49 6.07 14.12 -5.58
N GLU A 50 6.58 12.91 -5.30
CA GLU A 50 6.46 11.76 -6.22
C GLU A 50 5.46 10.71 -5.77
N HIS A 51 4.89 10.82 -4.56
CA HIS A 51 4.11 9.72 -4.02
C HIS A 51 2.89 9.37 -4.89
N GLU A 52 2.92 8.19 -5.49
CA GLU A 52 1.72 7.55 -5.99
C GLU A 52 0.79 7.26 -4.80
N SER A 53 -0.48 7.61 -4.93
CA SER A 53 -1.48 7.41 -3.88
C SER A 53 -1.35 6.02 -3.24
N PRO A 54 -1.45 5.87 -1.91
CA PRO A 54 -1.35 4.57 -1.23
C PRO A 54 -2.22 3.48 -1.88
N ALA A 55 -3.36 3.86 -2.44
CA ALA A 55 -4.24 2.97 -3.20
C ALA A 55 -3.54 2.32 -4.42
N LYS A 56 -2.67 3.04 -5.13
CA LYS A 56 -1.98 2.58 -6.33
C LYS A 56 -0.85 1.60 -6.01
N GLU A 57 -0.12 1.82 -4.92
CA GLU A 57 0.85 0.84 -4.40
C GLU A 57 0.16 -0.42 -3.88
N MET A 58 -0.98 -0.27 -3.18
CA MET A 58 -1.80 -1.41 -2.78
C MET A 58 -2.32 -2.20 -3.99
N GLN A 59 -2.71 -1.50 -5.06
CA GLN A 59 -3.14 -2.13 -6.32
C GLN A 59 -1.99 -2.92 -6.98
N LYS A 60 -0.76 -2.39 -6.99
CA LYS A 60 0.41 -3.14 -7.50
C LYS A 60 0.65 -4.41 -6.70
N LEU A 61 0.49 -4.36 -5.38
CA LEU A 61 0.65 -5.52 -4.52
C LEU A 61 -0.43 -6.58 -4.79
N ILE A 62 -1.69 -6.16 -4.90
CA ILE A 62 -2.83 -7.03 -5.25
C ILE A 62 -2.57 -7.72 -6.60
N ASN A 63 -2.15 -6.97 -7.61
CA ASN A 63 -1.86 -7.53 -8.94
C ASN A 63 -0.73 -8.58 -8.90
N ARG A 64 0.28 -8.41 -8.03
CA ARG A 64 1.34 -9.41 -7.84
C ARG A 64 0.80 -10.67 -7.15
N CYS A 65 -0.05 -10.52 -6.14
CA CYS A 65 -0.71 -11.66 -5.50
C CYS A 65 -1.59 -12.44 -6.49
N ASP A 66 -2.35 -11.76 -7.33
CA ASP A 66 -3.18 -12.39 -8.36
C ASP A 66 -2.34 -13.19 -9.36
N GLN A 67 -1.16 -12.68 -9.76
CA GLN A 67 -0.24 -13.41 -10.62
C GLN A 67 0.27 -14.70 -9.98
N VAL A 68 0.59 -14.68 -8.68
CA VAL A 68 1.03 -15.87 -7.94
C VAL A 68 -0.10 -16.89 -7.86
N ILE A 69 -1.33 -16.46 -7.56
CA ILE A 69 -2.51 -17.34 -7.51
C ILE A 69 -2.77 -17.96 -8.90
N ALA A 70 -2.68 -17.16 -9.96
CA ALA A 70 -2.84 -17.64 -11.33
C ALA A 70 -1.76 -18.67 -11.70
N PHE A 71 -0.52 -18.46 -11.27
CA PHE A 71 0.56 -19.43 -11.46
C PHE A 71 0.27 -20.74 -10.73
N ILE A 72 -0.13 -20.69 -9.46
CA ILE A 72 -0.47 -21.90 -8.67
C ILE A 72 -1.59 -22.68 -9.35
N ARG A 73 -2.68 -22.01 -9.75
CA ARG A 73 -3.79 -22.67 -10.45
C ARG A 73 -3.37 -23.34 -11.76
N LYS A 74 -2.46 -22.68 -12.50
CA LYS A 74 -1.92 -23.25 -13.74
C LYS A 74 -1.07 -24.49 -13.46
N GLN A 75 -0.21 -24.45 -12.43
CA GLN A 75 0.56 -25.62 -12.02
C GLN A 75 -0.35 -26.77 -11.54
N GLU A 76 -1.42 -26.44 -10.82
CA GLU A 76 -2.42 -27.43 -10.40
C GLU A 76 -3.10 -28.09 -11.60
N GLN A 77 -3.52 -27.30 -12.59
CA GLN A 77 -4.23 -27.79 -13.76
C GLN A 77 -3.33 -28.59 -14.71
N ASP A 78 -2.12 -28.10 -14.97
CA ASP A 78 -1.26 -28.66 -16.02
C ASP A 78 -0.45 -29.87 -15.52
N PHE A 79 -0.17 -29.95 -14.21
CA PHE A 79 0.72 -30.99 -13.66
C PHE A 79 0.08 -31.82 -12.55
N LEU A 80 -0.39 -31.19 -11.46
CA LEU A 80 -0.86 -31.93 -10.28
C LEU A 80 -2.14 -32.72 -10.55
N ARG A 81 -3.15 -32.13 -11.21
CA ARG A 81 -4.40 -32.83 -11.54
C ARG A 81 -4.17 -34.03 -12.47
N PRO A 82 -3.46 -33.88 -13.61
CA PRO A 82 -3.12 -35.03 -14.46
C PRO A 82 -2.29 -36.09 -13.73
N ALA A 83 -1.35 -35.70 -12.87
CA ALA A 83 -0.56 -36.65 -12.09
C ALA A 83 -1.43 -37.44 -11.09
N CYS A 84 -2.34 -36.78 -10.38
CA CYS A 84 -3.29 -37.44 -9.48
C CYS A 84 -4.24 -38.38 -10.21
N GLU A 85 -4.76 -37.98 -11.38
CA GLU A 85 -5.61 -38.83 -12.22
C GLU A 85 -4.86 -40.06 -12.75
N ALA A 86 -3.62 -39.89 -13.21
CA ALA A 86 -2.75 -40.98 -13.65
C ALA A 86 -2.47 -41.98 -12.51
N MET A 87 -2.16 -41.49 -11.31
CA MET A 87 -1.97 -42.32 -10.12
C MET A 87 -3.25 -43.07 -9.72
N GLY A 88 -4.40 -42.40 -9.72
CA GLY A 88 -5.69 -43.03 -9.42
C GLY A 88 -6.04 -44.13 -10.41
N SER A 89 -5.82 -43.90 -11.71
CA SER A 89 -6.03 -44.91 -12.75
C SER A 89 -5.09 -46.11 -12.63
N THR A 90 -3.83 -45.88 -12.23
CA THR A 90 -2.84 -46.94 -12.00
C THR A 90 -3.20 -47.76 -10.76
N SER A 91 -3.61 -47.11 -9.68
CA SER A 91 -4.05 -47.78 -8.46
C SER A 91 -5.27 -48.69 -8.73
N MET A 92 -6.24 -48.24 -9.53
CA MET A 92 -7.39 -49.06 -9.91
C MET A 92 -7.02 -50.29 -10.75
N ARG A 93 -5.97 -50.22 -11.58
CA ARG A 93 -5.48 -51.37 -12.37
C ARG A 93 -4.70 -52.40 -11.56
N VAL A 94 -4.11 -52.03 -10.43
CA VAL A 94 -3.32 -52.94 -9.58
C VAL A 94 -4.19 -53.67 -8.55
N THR A 95 -5.38 -53.15 -8.25
CA THR A 95 -6.32 -53.75 -7.29
C THR A 95 -7.38 -54.66 -7.93
N MET A 96 -7.49 -54.69 -9.27
CA MET A 96 -8.23 -55.73 -10.02
C MET A 96 -7.32 -56.90 -10.38
#